data_AF-A0A8E2J964-F1
#
_entry.id   AF-A0A8E2J964-F1
#
_cell.length_a   1.000
_cell.length_b   1.000
_cell.length_c   1.000
_cell.angle_alpha   90.00
_cell.angle_beta   90.00
_cell.angle_gamma   90.00
#
_symmetry.space_group_name_H-M   'P 1'
#
loop_
_entity.id
_entity.type
_entity.pdbx_description
1 polymer ?
#
loop_
_entity_poly.entity_id
_entity_poly.type
_entity_poly.pdbx_seq_one_letter_code
_entity_poly.pdbx_strand_id
1 'polypeptide(L)'
;MIFNHGRGRTRSRSTSVESFRSFNDSPTRKHVAERISSHTDLIPLRYSGETDVEMDRILRIMPFKRNVYVVSHGACPSDFAQYSWILNHGVTERWYEQPSPELQHRMAVMEAADCLPESFLVGLEHPNPLTVPVPRVWASAALTTPTDDDIYDCLAGHSVDEDFAGACHQCTDEKSEALDRSSLVYYLVLSTFQGSVLNTAGSGKAIYRIVKCGRREAAAAEAFYAAGVNGWNVVFSCVTKDGEGFAECRGKEVDRLENLWRFVDNVEDGGKMRVFY
;
A
#
# COMPACT_ATOMS: atom_id res chain seq x y z
N MET A 1 85.05 -13.76 -47.31
CA MET A 1 84.77 -15.17 -47.63
C MET A 1 83.32 -15.25 -48.10
N ILE A 2 83.13 -15.78 -49.31
CA ILE A 2 81.88 -15.90 -50.05
C ILE A 2 81.15 -17.18 -49.55
N PHE A 3 79.84 -17.16 -49.35
CA PHE A 3 78.84 -17.91 -50.14
C PHE A 3 77.41 -17.80 -49.60
N ASN A 4 76.54 -17.39 -50.54
CA ASN A 4 75.07 -17.41 -50.53
C ASN A 4 74.48 -18.82 -50.38
N HIS A 5 73.22 -18.90 -49.95
CA HIS A 5 72.06 -19.55 -50.62
C HIS A 5 70.85 -19.36 -49.68
N GLY A 6 69.64 -18.94 -50.07
CA GLY A 6 69.02 -18.69 -51.36
C GLY A 6 67.56 -19.17 -51.33
N ARG A 7 66.64 -18.28 -51.73
CA ARG A 7 65.28 -18.53 -52.31
C ARG A 7 64.17 -18.97 -51.33
N GLY A 8 62.90 -18.56 -51.49
CA GLY A 8 62.21 -17.77 -52.52
C GLY A 8 60.80 -17.40 -52.01
N ARG A 9 60.26 -16.24 -52.41
CA ARG A 9 59.18 -16.04 -53.42
C ARG A 9 57.81 -16.60 -52.97
N THR A 10 56.66 -15.92 -53.04
CA THR A 10 56.21 -14.80 -53.91
C THR A 10 54.78 -14.38 -53.52
N ARG A 11 54.43 -13.09 -53.75
CA ARG A 11 53.17 -12.55 -54.33
C ARG A 11 51.82 -12.84 -53.60
N SER A 12 50.79 -12.01 -53.59
CA SER A 12 50.46 -10.70 -54.18
C SER A 12 49.04 -10.30 -53.71
N ARG A 13 48.74 -8.98 -53.74
CA ARG A 13 47.45 -8.32 -54.07
C ARG A 13 46.22 -8.61 -53.19
N SER A 14 45.70 -7.63 -52.46
CA SER A 14 44.88 -6.45 -52.86
C SER A 14 43.41 -6.77 -53.19
N THR A 15 42.53 -5.95 -52.60
CA THR A 15 41.14 -5.54 -52.93
C THR A 15 40.20 -5.86 -51.76
N SER A 16 39.77 -4.89 -50.95
CA SER A 16 38.76 -3.83 -51.17
C SER A 16 37.41 -4.23 -50.57
N VAL A 17 36.91 -3.37 -49.67
CA VAL A 17 35.50 -2.98 -49.48
C VAL A 17 34.49 -4.08 -49.14
N GLU A 18 33.97 -4.04 -47.90
CA GLU A 18 32.55 -4.19 -47.55
C GLU A 18 32.43 -4.00 -46.02
N SER A 19 32.09 -2.80 -45.55
CA SER A 19 30.74 -2.44 -45.10
C SER A 19 30.10 -3.44 -44.13
N PHE A 20 30.49 -3.41 -42.86
CA PHE A 20 29.61 -3.84 -41.78
C PHE A 20 28.89 -2.61 -41.21
N ARG A 21 27.76 -2.27 -41.84
CA ARG A 21 26.70 -1.49 -41.22
C ARG A 21 25.79 -2.45 -40.45
N SER A 22 25.57 -2.08 -39.18
CA SER A 22 24.34 -2.25 -38.41
C SER A 22 23.86 -3.68 -38.13
N PHE A 23 23.83 -4.04 -36.85
CA PHE A 23 22.62 -4.51 -36.14
C PHE A 23 23.01 -4.73 -34.68
N ASN A 24 22.81 -3.70 -33.85
CA ASN A 24 22.46 -3.81 -32.43
C ASN A 24 22.25 -2.42 -31.81
N ASP A 25 21.45 -1.57 -32.47
CA ASP A 25 20.67 -0.56 -31.75
C ASP A 25 19.36 -1.23 -31.34
N SER A 26 19.44 -2.04 -30.29
CA SER A 26 18.25 -2.30 -29.49
C SER A 26 18.02 -1.04 -28.66
N PRO A 27 16.87 -0.35 -28.78
CA PRO A 27 16.52 0.66 -27.80
C PRO A 27 16.23 -0.12 -26.52
N THR A 28 17.23 -0.24 -25.66
CA THR A 28 16.98 -0.43 -24.24
C THR A 28 16.21 0.83 -23.83
N ARG A 29 14.88 0.74 -23.93
CA ARG A 29 13.96 1.68 -23.34
C ARG A 29 14.33 1.64 -21.86
N LYS A 30 15.21 2.54 -21.44
CA LYS A 30 15.42 2.81 -20.02
C LYS A 30 14.03 3.16 -19.55
N HIS A 31 13.34 2.23 -18.88
CA HIS A 31 12.07 2.50 -18.25
C HIS A 31 12.36 3.55 -17.19
N VAL A 32 12.27 4.81 -17.59
CA VAL A 32 12.37 5.93 -16.69
C VAL A 32 11.14 5.80 -15.82
N ALA A 33 11.35 5.47 -14.54
CA ALA A 33 10.27 5.47 -13.57
C ALA A 33 9.50 6.79 -13.69
N GLU A 34 8.19 6.66 -13.84
CA GLU A 34 7.28 7.79 -13.95
C GLU A 34 7.48 8.71 -12.72
N ARG A 35 7.50 10.01 -12.96
CA ARG A 35 7.88 11.02 -11.96
C ARG A 35 6.64 11.66 -11.39
N ILE A 36 6.52 11.62 -10.07
CA ILE A 36 5.37 12.14 -9.35
C ILE A 36 5.81 13.18 -8.32
N SER A 37 4.93 14.13 -8.01
CA SER A 37 5.24 15.25 -7.12
C SER A 37 4.30 15.41 -5.94
N SER A 38 3.15 14.72 -5.98
CA SER A 38 2.10 14.83 -4.99
C SER A 38 1.59 13.46 -4.53
N HIS A 39 0.85 13.44 -3.43
CA HIS A 39 0.19 12.23 -2.95
C HIS A 39 -0.94 11.76 -3.86
N THR A 40 -1.60 12.68 -4.59
CA THR A 40 -2.66 12.34 -5.55
C THR A 40 -2.11 11.58 -6.76
N ASP A 41 -0.86 11.85 -7.15
CA ASP A 41 -0.20 11.11 -8.22
C ASP A 41 0.26 9.70 -7.74
N LEU A 42 0.66 9.60 -6.47
CA LEU A 42 1.11 8.33 -5.86
C LEU A 42 -0.07 7.37 -5.67
N ILE A 43 -1.16 7.89 -5.10
CA ILE A 43 -2.39 7.18 -4.74
C ILE A 43 -3.56 7.94 -5.37
N PRO A 44 -3.82 7.71 -6.67
CA PRO A 44 -4.94 8.33 -7.37
C PRO A 44 -6.27 7.79 -6.84
N LEU A 45 -7.31 8.60 -7.00
CA LEU A 45 -8.68 8.14 -6.79
C LEU A 45 -9.03 7.06 -7.81
N ARG A 46 -9.85 6.10 -7.39
CA ARG A 46 -10.44 5.07 -8.25
C ARG A 46 -11.93 5.02 -7.97
N TYR A 47 -12.70 5.36 -8.98
CA TYR A 47 -14.15 5.24 -8.93
C TYR A 47 -14.56 3.82 -9.35
N SER A 48 -15.60 3.31 -8.69
CA SER A 48 -16.23 2.06 -9.05
C SER A 48 -16.65 2.07 -10.52
N GLY A 49 -16.40 0.98 -11.24
CA GLY A 49 -16.70 0.86 -12.68
C GLY A 49 -15.57 1.29 -13.62
N GLU A 50 -14.50 1.91 -13.14
CA GLU A 50 -13.28 2.07 -13.93
C GLU A 50 -12.65 0.69 -14.22
N THR A 51 -12.13 0.50 -15.44
CA THR A 51 -11.46 -0.75 -15.80
C THR A 51 -10.15 -0.89 -15.04
N ASP A 52 -10.19 -1.69 -13.99
CA ASP A 52 -9.10 -1.89 -13.04
C ASP A 52 -7.93 -2.59 -13.75
N VAL A 53 -6.95 -1.80 -14.20
CA VAL A 53 -5.65 -2.36 -14.53
C VAL A 53 -4.90 -2.39 -13.20
N GLU A 54 -4.63 -3.59 -12.67
CA GLU A 54 -3.69 -3.76 -11.57
C GLU A 54 -2.34 -3.15 -11.99
N MET A 55 -2.09 -1.92 -11.55
CA MET A 55 -0.95 -1.12 -11.99
C MET A 55 0.16 -1.18 -10.94
N ASP A 56 0.69 -2.37 -10.73
CA ASP A 56 1.95 -2.55 -10.02
C ASP A 56 3.06 -1.80 -10.77
N ARG A 57 3.62 -0.76 -10.15
CA ARG A 57 4.52 0.16 -10.83
C ARG A 57 5.58 0.75 -9.93
N ILE A 58 6.72 1.07 -10.51
CA ILE A 58 7.78 1.82 -9.85
C ILE A 58 7.66 3.28 -10.25
N LEU A 59 7.40 4.15 -9.27
CA LEU A 59 7.30 5.60 -9.43
C LEU A 59 8.49 6.27 -8.74
N ARG A 60 8.84 7.47 -9.20
CA ARG A 60 9.86 8.31 -8.57
C ARG A 60 9.21 9.53 -7.92
N ILE A 61 9.25 9.59 -6.59
CA ILE A 61 8.83 10.76 -5.82
C ILE A 61 9.88 11.85 -5.97
N MET A 62 9.56 12.90 -6.72
CA MET A 62 10.50 13.94 -7.13
C MET A 62 11.03 14.80 -5.98
N PRO A 63 10.20 15.26 -5.01
CA PRO A 63 10.70 16.04 -3.88
C PRO A 63 11.83 15.35 -3.10
N PHE A 64 11.81 14.02 -3.04
CA PHE A 64 12.78 13.21 -2.27
C PHE A 64 13.70 12.37 -3.14
N LYS A 65 13.53 12.46 -4.48
CA LYS A 65 14.28 11.71 -5.50
C LYS A 65 14.30 10.19 -5.31
N ARG A 66 13.29 9.64 -4.62
CA ARG A 66 13.21 8.23 -4.22
C ARG A 66 12.32 7.43 -5.14
N ASN A 67 12.73 6.20 -5.46
CA ASN A 67 11.87 5.24 -6.16
C ASN A 67 11.00 4.51 -5.15
N VAL A 68 9.72 4.34 -5.45
CA VAL A 68 8.76 3.61 -4.64
C VAL A 68 8.07 2.57 -5.50
N TYR A 69 7.80 1.39 -4.94
CA TYR A 69 7.02 0.36 -5.61
C TYR A 69 5.58 0.44 -5.12
N VAL A 70 4.66 0.83 -5.99
CA VAL A 70 3.23 0.91 -5.68
C VAL A 70 2.60 -0.41 -6.08
N VAL A 71 1.88 -1.03 -5.15
CA VAL A 71 1.06 -2.23 -5.40
C VAL A 71 -0.41 -1.89 -5.26
N SER A 72 -1.23 -2.40 -6.17
CA SER A 72 -2.66 -2.12 -6.25
C SER A 72 -3.43 -3.42 -6.43
N HIS A 73 -3.51 -4.23 -5.38
CA HIS A 73 -4.39 -5.39 -5.33
C HIS A 73 -5.44 -5.18 -4.24
N GLY A 74 -6.61 -5.79 -4.42
CA GLY A 74 -7.63 -5.85 -3.37
C GLY A 74 -7.10 -6.57 -2.14
N ALA A 75 -7.47 -6.11 -0.96
CA ALA A 75 -7.15 -6.81 0.26
C ALA A 75 -8.05 -8.05 0.42
N CYS A 76 -7.49 -9.12 0.98
CA CYS A 76 -8.25 -10.30 1.38
C CYS A 76 -8.30 -10.41 2.92
N PRO A 77 -9.18 -11.23 3.49
CA PRO A 77 -9.25 -11.42 4.94
C PRO A 77 -7.92 -11.84 5.58
N SER A 78 -7.07 -12.57 4.86
CA SER A 78 -5.73 -12.96 5.33
C SER A 78 -4.79 -11.77 5.51
N ASP A 79 -4.91 -10.74 4.66
CA ASP A 79 -4.10 -9.52 4.79
C ASP A 79 -4.48 -8.75 6.04
N PHE A 80 -5.78 -8.63 6.33
CA PHE A 80 -6.25 -8.03 7.57
C PHE A 80 -5.77 -8.84 8.80
N ALA A 81 -5.90 -10.16 8.77
CA ALA A 81 -5.46 -11.03 9.87
C ALA A 81 -3.96 -10.91 10.17
N GLN A 82 -3.12 -10.61 9.16
CA GLN A 82 -1.69 -10.40 9.35
C GLN A 82 -1.38 -9.18 10.23
N TYR A 83 -2.22 -8.14 10.19
CA TYR A 83 -1.99 -6.87 10.89
C TYR A 83 -2.99 -6.58 12.01
N SER A 84 -3.95 -7.46 12.25
CA SER A 84 -4.96 -7.31 13.31
C SER A 84 -4.33 -7.13 14.70
N TRP A 85 -3.23 -7.82 15.00
CA TRP A 85 -2.53 -7.72 16.28
C TRP A 85 -2.11 -6.27 16.62
N ILE A 86 -1.60 -5.52 15.63
CA ILE A 86 -1.20 -4.14 15.87
C ILE A 86 -2.42 -3.22 15.81
N LEU A 87 -3.40 -3.48 14.94
CA LEU A 87 -4.62 -2.68 14.87
C LEU A 87 -5.40 -2.69 16.19
N ASN A 88 -5.53 -3.85 16.83
CA ASN A 88 -6.27 -4.04 18.08
C ASN A 88 -5.54 -3.45 19.31
N HIS A 89 -4.21 -3.54 19.34
CA HIS A 89 -3.44 -3.32 20.58
C HIS A 89 -2.33 -2.26 20.45
N GLY A 90 -2.06 -1.80 19.24
CA GLY A 90 -1.04 -0.80 18.95
C GLY A 90 -1.51 0.60 19.33
N VAL A 91 -0.57 1.39 19.83
CA VAL A 91 -0.74 2.82 20.06
C VAL A 91 -0.14 3.57 18.86
N THR A 92 -0.78 4.66 18.44
CA THR A 92 -0.24 5.52 17.39
C THR A 92 1.13 6.05 17.78
N GLU A 93 1.94 6.38 16.78
CA GLU A 93 3.27 6.99 16.98
C GLU A 93 4.31 6.10 17.69
N ARG A 94 3.99 4.83 17.97
CA ARG A 94 4.93 3.85 18.55
C ARG A 94 5.31 2.75 17.55
N TRP A 95 6.52 2.24 17.70
CA TRP A 95 7.04 1.12 16.92
C TRP A 95 6.95 -0.18 17.71
N TYR A 96 6.63 -1.27 17.01
CA TYR A 96 6.43 -2.60 17.57
C TYR A 96 7.15 -3.65 16.73
N GLU A 97 7.68 -4.69 17.36
CA GLU A 97 7.99 -5.95 16.67
C GLU A 97 6.73 -6.80 16.59
N GLN A 98 6.61 -7.62 15.54
CA GLN A 98 5.51 -8.58 15.45
C GLN A 98 5.62 -9.59 16.61
N PRO A 99 4.55 -9.81 17.40
CA PRO A 99 4.55 -10.77 18.49
C PRO A 99 4.74 -12.20 17.97
N SER A 100 5.40 -13.06 18.75
CA SER A 100 5.55 -14.47 18.39
C SER A 100 4.18 -15.16 18.33
N PRO A 101 4.04 -16.28 17.58
CA PRO A 101 2.79 -17.03 17.54
C PRO A 101 2.27 -17.43 18.92
N GLU A 102 3.16 -17.76 19.86
CA GLU A 102 2.78 -18.10 21.24
C GLU A 102 2.20 -16.90 21.98
N LEU A 103 2.79 -15.71 21.77
CA LEU A 103 2.29 -14.47 22.37
C LEU A 103 0.94 -14.08 21.77
N GLN A 104 0.76 -14.20 20.45
CA GLN A 104 -0.52 -13.96 19.78
C GLN A 104 -1.62 -14.92 20.27
N HIS A 105 -1.29 -16.20 20.46
CA HIS A 105 -2.23 -17.16 21.01
C HIS A 105 -2.66 -16.77 22.44
N ARG A 106 -1.70 -16.39 23.30
CA ARG A 106 -2.00 -15.90 24.64
C ARG A 106 -2.89 -14.65 24.62
N MET A 107 -2.62 -13.71 23.71
CA MET A 107 -3.44 -12.52 23.51
C MET A 107 -4.89 -12.89 23.21
N ALA A 108 -5.11 -13.77 22.23
CA ALA A 108 -6.45 -14.21 21.86
C ALA A 108 -7.19 -14.89 23.03
N VAL A 109 -6.50 -15.71 23.83
CA VAL A 109 -7.09 -16.36 25.01
C VAL A 109 -7.48 -15.34 26.09
N MET A 110 -6.62 -14.35 26.36
CA MET A 110 -6.91 -13.31 27.36
C MET A 110 -7.99 -12.33 26.91
N GLU A 111 -8.03 -12.02 25.61
CA GLU A 111 -9.08 -11.20 25.01
C GLU A 111 -10.45 -11.90 25.08
N ALA A 112 -10.51 -13.19 24.76
CA ALA A 112 -11.73 -14.00 24.92
C ALA A 112 -12.20 -14.11 26.39
N ALA A 113 -11.28 -13.94 27.35
CA ALA A 113 -11.57 -13.96 28.78
C ALA A 113 -11.83 -12.57 29.38
N ASP A 114 -11.83 -11.51 28.56
CA ASP A 114 -11.95 -10.10 28.99
C ASP A 114 -10.94 -9.69 30.09
N CYS A 115 -9.73 -10.28 30.02
CA CYS A 115 -8.66 -10.10 31.01
C CYS A 115 -7.42 -9.41 30.41
N LEU A 116 -7.51 -8.90 29.19
CA LEU A 116 -6.35 -8.37 28.48
C LEU A 116 -5.98 -6.97 29.04
N PRO A 117 -4.72 -6.75 29.48
CA PRO A 117 -4.24 -5.44 29.88
C PRO A 117 -4.38 -4.39 28.76
N GLU A 118 -4.65 -3.14 29.12
CA GLU A 118 -4.76 -2.02 28.17
C GLU A 118 -3.51 -1.85 27.29
N SER A 119 -2.32 -2.15 27.83
CA SER A 119 -1.03 -2.03 27.17
C SER A 119 -0.32 -3.38 27.01
N PHE A 120 -0.99 -4.34 26.36
CA PHE A 120 -0.41 -5.67 26.19
C PHE A 120 0.79 -5.70 25.23
N LEU A 121 0.73 -4.92 24.14
CA LEU A 121 1.88 -4.77 23.25
C LEU A 121 2.92 -3.84 23.86
N VAL A 122 4.12 -4.36 24.03
CA VAL A 122 5.28 -3.57 24.48
C VAL A 122 5.89 -2.88 23.26
N GLY A 123 5.81 -1.55 23.25
CA GLY A 123 6.47 -0.74 22.22
C GLY A 123 7.99 -0.76 22.39
N LEU A 124 8.72 -0.58 21.29
CA LEU A 124 10.18 -0.44 21.32
C LEU A 124 10.59 0.84 22.04
N GLU A 125 11.46 0.72 23.04
CA GLU A 125 11.98 1.88 23.79
C GLU A 125 12.95 2.73 22.97
N HIS A 126 13.74 2.09 22.10
CA HIS A 126 14.74 2.73 21.26
C HIS A 126 14.60 2.30 19.80
N PRO A 127 13.50 2.69 19.12
CA PRO A 127 13.30 2.33 17.73
C PRO A 127 14.34 3.04 16.85
N ASN A 128 14.94 2.28 15.94
CA ASN A 128 15.89 2.76 14.95
C ASN A 128 15.41 2.36 13.55
N PRO A 129 14.33 2.98 13.04
CA PRO A 129 13.71 2.60 11.78
C PRO A 129 14.64 2.88 10.61
N LEU A 130 15.06 1.83 9.89
CA LEU A 130 15.89 1.97 8.71
C LEU A 130 15.11 2.58 7.54
N THR A 131 15.86 3.20 6.63
CA THR A 131 15.34 3.69 5.36
C THR A 131 15.46 2.59 4.30
N VAL A 132 14.34 2.12 3.76
CA VAL A 132 14.33 1.14 2.67
C VAL A 132 14.67 1.83 1.34
N PRO A 133 15.56 1.28 0.50
CA PRO A 133 15.94 1.90 -0.77
C PRO A 133 14.77 2.11 -1.72
N VAL A 134 13.87 1.13 -1.81
CA VAL A 134 12.64 1.16 -2.62
C VAL A 134 11.49 0.70 -1.72
N PRO A 135 10.86 1.61 -0.95
CA PRO A 135 9.73 1.23 -0.11
C PRO A 135 8.53 0.84 -0.95
N ARG A 136 7.73 -0.09 -0.42
CA ARG A 136 6.46 -0.52 -0.99
C ARG A 136 5.32 0.33 -0.45
N VAL A 137 4.44 0.82 -1.33
CA VAL A 137 3.20 1.50 -0.96
C VAL A 137 2.04 0.68 -1.47
N TRP A 138 1.23 0.14 -0.56
CA TRP A 138 -0.02 -0.51 -0.94
C TRP A 138 -1.13 0.53 -1.07
N ALA A 139 -1.51 0.83 -2.31
CA ALA A 139 -2.64 1.68 -2.64
C ALA A 139 -3.94 0.85 -2.62
N SER A 140 -4.35 0.43 -1.42
CA SER A 140 -5.58 -0.35 -1.21
C SER A 140 -6.85 0.49 -1.42
N ALA A 141 -8.01 -0.17 -1.46
CA ALA A 141 -9.32 0.49 -1.56
C ALA A 141 -9.51 1.59 -0.50
N ALA A 142 -9.02 1.37 0.72
CA ALA A 142 -9.05 2.37 1.79
C ALA A 142 -8.35 3.70 1.45
N LEU A 143 -7.41 3.72 0.50
CA LEU A 143 -6.67 4.93 0.11
C LEU A 143 -7.05 5.45 -1.29
N THR A 144 -7.63 4.59 -2.14
CA THR A 144 -8.02 4.94 -3.51
C THR A 144 -9.50 5.28 -3.64
N THR A 145 -10.38 4.70 -2.83
CA THR A 145 -11.83 4.93 -2.94
C THR A 145 -12.20 6.32 -2.39
N PRO A 146 -12.82 7.19 -3.20
CA PRO A 146 -13.31 8.48 -2.74
C PRO A 146 -14.60 8.35 -1.90
N THR A 147 -15.01 9.42 -1.21
CA THR A 147 -16.28 9.46 -0.47
C THR A 147 -17.50 9.64 -1.38
N ASP A 148 -17.30 10.16 -2.59
CA ASP A 148 -18.31 10.35 -3.63
C ASP A 148 -18.31 9.23 -4.68
N ASP A 149 -17.93 8.02 -4.28
CA ASP A 149 -17.84 6.87 -5.19
C ASP A 149 -19.21 6.47 -5.79
N ASP A 150 -19.18 5.98 -7.03
CA ASP A 150 -20.37 5.66 -7.80
C ASP A 150 -21.13 4.45 -7.23
N ILE A 151 -22.44 4.63 -7.01
CA ILE A 151 -23.31 3.58 -6.46
C ILE A 151 -24.15 2.95 -7.57
N TYR A 152 -23.85 1.69 -7.89
CA TYR A 152 -24.60 0.90 -8.87
C TYR A 152 -25.77 0.10 -8.26
N ASP A 153 -25.74 -0.14 -6.95
CA ASP A 153 -26.76 -0.92 -6.23
C ASP A 153 -27.93 -0.04 -5.77
N CYS A 154 -28.77 0.43 -6.70
CA CYS A 154 -29.95 1.23 -6.36
C CYS A 154 -31.15 0.35 -5.94
N LEU A 155 -31.32 0.12 -4.64
CA LEU A 155 -32.49 -0.59 -4.10
C LEU A 155 -33.72 0.32 -3.86
N ALA A 156 -33.53 1.64 -3.97
CA ALA A 156 -34.57 2.64 -3.68
C ALA A 156 -35.49 2.94 -4.88
N GLY A 157 -35.28 2.28 -6.03
CA GLY A 157 -36.08 2.51 -7.23
C GLY A 157 -35.84 3.88 -7.88
N HIS A 158 -34.69 4.51 -7.65
CA HIS A 158 -34.30 5.75 -8.32
C HIS A 158 -33.91 5.53 -9.80
N SER A 159 -33.78 4.28 -10.24
CA SER A 159 -33.68 3.94 -11.67
C SER A 159 -35.06 4.06 -12.31
N VAL A 160 -35.24 5.12 -13.11
CA VAL A 160 -36.51 5.43 -13.80
C VAL A 160 -36.81 4.43 -14.93
N ASP A 161 -35.81 3.69 -15.39
CA ASP A 161 -35.93 2.59 -16.35
C ASP A 161 -35.44 1.29 -15.70
N GLU A 162 -36.21 0.20 -15.85
CA GLU A 162 -35.87 -1.16 -15.36
C GLU A 162 -34.56 -1.71 -15.98
N ASP A 163 -34.01 -1.03 -17.00
CA ASP A 163 -32.78 -1.39 -17.73
C ASP A 163 -31.57 -0.47 -17.44
N PHE A 164 -31.63 0.40 -16.42
CA PHE A 164 -30.52 1.33 -16.16
C PHE A 164 -29.29 0.62 -15.57
N ALA A 165 -28.28 0.38 -16.41
CA ALA A 165 -26.99 -0.22 -16.04
C ALA A 165 -25.94 0.79 -15.53
N GLY A 166 -26.35 1.99 -15.09
CA GLY A 166 -25.44 3.07 -14.69
C GLY A 166 -25.42 3.32 -13.17
N ALA A 167 -24.54 4.23 -12.75
CA ALA A 167 -24.49 4.71 -11.37
C ALA A 167 -25.72 5.56 -11.02
N CYS A 168 -26.27 5.37 -9.82
CA CYS A 168 -27.41 6.12 -9.33
C CYS A 168 -26.96 7.42 -8.68
N HIS A 169 -27.05 8.53 -9.41
CA HIS A 169 -26.66 9.86 -8.92
C HIS A 169 -27.31 10.23 -7.59
N GLN A 170 -28.61 9.98 -7.42
CA GLN A 170 -29.29 10.32 -6.16
C GLN A 170 -28.74 9.52 -4.97
N CYS A 171 -28.48 8.22 -5.14
CA CYS A 171 -27.85 7.43 -4.09
C CYS A 171 -26.42 7.90 -3.82
N THR A 172 -25.63 8.16 -4.86
CA THR A 172 -24.25 8.67 -4.73
C THR A 172 -24.22 9.98 -3.95
N ASP A 173 -25.07 10.95 -4.29
CA ASP A 173 -25.15 12.25 -3.61
C ASP A 173 -25.59 12.08 -2.15
N GLU A 174 -26.68 11.34 -1.89
CA GLU A 174 -27.18 11.13 -0.52
C GLU A 174 -26.15 10.43 0.39
N LYS A 175 -25.46 9.42 -0.14
CA LYS A 175 -24.48 8.62 0.61
C LYS A 175 -23.16 9.36 0.78
N SER A 176 -22.69 10.09 -0.23
CA SER A 176 -21.49 10.92 -0.12
C SER A 176 -21.66 12.02 0.91
N GLU A 177 -22.80 12.73 0.90
CA GLU A 177 -23.09 13.74 1.93
C GLU A 177 -23.19 13.14 3.33
N ALA A 178 -23.72 11.92 3.46
CA ALA A 178 -23.79 11.23 4.74
C ALA A 178 -22.41 10.76 5.22
N LEU A 179 -21.53 10.33 4.31
CA LEU A 179 -20.14 9.99 4.61
C LEU A 179 -19.35 11.23 5.03
N ASP A 180 -19.51 12.35 4.34
CA ASP A 180 -18.84 13.61 4.66
C ASP A 180 -19.25 14.17 6.03
N ARG A 181 -20.48 13.88 6.47
CA ARG A 181 -20.99 14.18 7.81
C ARG A 181 -20.54 13.16 8.86
N SER A 182 -20.08 12.00 8.44
CA SER A 182 -19.60 10.94 9.34
C SER A 182 -18.13 11.14 9.67
N SER A 183 -17.75 10.88 10.92
CA SER A 183 -16.33 10.86 11.30
C SER A 183 -15.75 9.49 10.94
N LEU A 184 -14.83 9.47 9.98
CA LEU A 184 -14.11 8.28 9.56
C LEU A 184 -12.68 8.30 10.10
N VAL A 185 -12.12 7.13 10.38
CA VAL A 185 -10.75 6.96 10.83
C VAL A 185 -10.03 6.02 9.87
N TYR A 186 -9.04 6.56 9.17
CA TYR A 186 -8.16 5.86 8.26
C TYR A 186 -6.93 5.38 9.04
N TYR A 187 -6.70 4.07 9.03
CA TYR A 187 -5.55 3.44 9.65
C TYR A 187 -4.51 3.12 8.59
N LEU A 188 -3.26 3.46 8.86
CA LEU A 188 -2.11 3.05 8.08
C LEU A 188 -1.19 2.20 8.94
N VAL A 189 -0.82 1.02 8.43
CA VAL A 189 0.26 0.22 9.02
C VAL A 189 1.53 0.48 8.22
N LEU A 190 2.46 1.18 8.85
CA LEU A 190 3.79 1.44 8.33
C LEU A 190 4.74 0.33 8.77
N SER A 191 5.67 -0.06 7.92
CA SER A 191 6.72 -1.00 8.30
C SER A 191 8.10 -0.63 7.76
N THR A 192 9.11 -1.04 8.51
CA THR A 192 10.51 -1.00 8.06
C THR A 192 11.31 -2.02 8.87
N PHE A 193 12.64 -1.97 8.80
CA PHE A 193 13.54 -2.82 9.58
C PHE A 193 14.15 -2.05 10.74
N GLN A 194 14.27 -2.69 11.90
CA GLN A 194 15.03 -2.18 13.04
C GLN A 194 16.52 -2.22 12.71
N GLY A 195 17.17 -1.06 12.74
CA GLY A 195 18.61 -0.94 12.58
C GLY A 195 19.34 -1.48 13.81
N SER A 196 20.32 -2.35 13.59
CA SER A 196 21.27 -2.73 14.63
C SER A 196 22.42 -1.73 14.67
N VAL A 197 22.83 -1.30 15.86
CA VAL A 197 24.00 -0.43 16.08
C VAL A 197 25.28 -1.07 15.50
N LEU A 198 25.31 -2.41 15.38
CA LEU A 198 26.47 -3.18 14.93
C LEU A 198 26.41 -3.64 13.47
N ASN A 199 25.25 -3.52 12.80
CA ASN A 199 25.06 -4.00 11.42
C ASN A 199 24.23 -3.02 10.61
N THR A 200 24.88 -2.35 9.64
CA THR A 200 24.25 -1.43 8.69
C THR A 200 23.69 -2.13 7.45
N ALA A 201 23.90 -3.44 7.32
CA ALA A 201 23.50 -4.23 6.15
C ALA A 201 22.19 -5.00 6.41
N GLY A 202 21.05 -4.31 6.30
CA GLY A 202 19.75 -4.86 5.89
C GLY A 202 19.13 -6.07 6.61
N SER A 203 19.72 -6.58 7.69
CA SER A 203 19.29 -7.82 8.38
C SER A 203 18.52 -7.56 9.68
N GLY A 204 17.89 -6.40 9.78
CA GLY A 204 17.04 -6.03 10.92
C GLY A 204 15.73 -6.82 10.95
N LYS A 205 15.16 -7.02 12.14
CA LYS A 205 13.78 -7.50 12.26
C LYS A 205 12.82 -6.45 11.73
N ALA A 206 11.71 -6.88 11.14
CA ALA A 206 10.63 -5.97 10.76
C ALA A 206 9.99 -5.33 11.99
N ILE A 207 9.79 -4.02 11.92
CA ILE A 207 9.07 -3.23 12.91
C ILE A 207 7.91 -2.50 12.24
N TYR A 208 6.85 -2.30 13.02
CA TYR A 208 5.56 -1.81 12.55
C TYR A 208 5.10 -0.63 13.39
N ARG A 209 4.41 0.32 12.77
CA ARG A 209 3.83 1.49 13.42
C ARG A 209 2.46 1.78 12.82
N ILE A 210 1.51 2.18 13.65
CA ILE A 210 0.19 2.65 13.20
C ILE A 210 0.18 4.17 13.15
N VAL A 211 -0.44 4.68 12.09
CA VAL A 211 -0.88 6.08 11.99
C VAL A 211 -2.39 6.11 11.77
N LYS A 212 -3.07 7.09 12.39
CA LYS A 212 -4.51 7.35 12.21
C LYS A 212 -4.70 8.70 11.55
N CYS A 213 -5.58 8.77 10.58
CA CYS A 213 -5.95 9.99 9.87
C CYS A 213 -7.47 10.13 9.84
N GLY A 214 -8.01 11.35 9.92
CA GLY A 214 -9.46 11.58 9.85
C GLY A 214 -10.04 11.65 8.43
N ARG A 215 -9.18 11.60 7.41
CA ARG A 215 -9.56 11.71 5.99
C ARG A 215 -8.63 10.90 5.10
N ARG A 216 -9.13 10.51 3.93
CA ARG A 216 -8.38 9.81 2.90
C ARG A 216 -7.18 10.62 2.41
N GLU A 217 -7.36 11.92 2.14
CA GLU A 217 -6.29 12.80 1.65
C GLU A 217 -5.14 12.90 2.66
N ALA A 218 -5.47 12.98 3.95
CA ALA A 218 -4.48 13.00 5.02
C ALA A 218 -3.72 11.65 5.09
N ALA A 219 -4.42 10.53 4.97
CA ALA A 219 -3.80 9.21 4.92
C ALA A 219 -2.90 9.03 3.69
N ALA A 220 -3.35 9.48 2.51
CA ALA A 220 -2.55 9.43 1.29
C ALA A 220 -1.31 10.34 1.37
N ALA A 221 -1.44 11.53 1.96
CA ALA A 221 -0.32 12.43 2.22
C ALA A 221 0.70 11.83 3.19
N GLU A 222 0.22 11.18 4.26
CA GLU A 222 1.07 10.47 5.21
C GLU A 222 1.81 9.30 4.55
N ALA A 223 1.12 8.49 3.74
CA ALA A 223 1.73 7.42 2.94
C ALA A 223 2.82 7.96 2.01
N PHE A 224 2.56 9.08 1.32
CA PHE A 224 3.52 9.76 0.45
C PHE A 224 4.74 10.25 1.22
N TYR A 225 4.56 10.85 2.40
CA TYR A 225 5.64 11.33 3.24
C TYR A 225 6.45 10.16 3.82
N ALA A 226 5.80 9.13 4.37
CA ALA A 226 6.43 7.96 4.95
C ALA A 226 7.29 7.21 3.92
N ALA A 227 6.76 6.97 2.73
CA ALA A 227 7.51 6.31 1.66
C ALA A 227 8.59 7.24 1.09
N GLY A 228 8.27 8.49 0.80
CA GLY A 228 9.16 9.42 0.13
C GLY A 228 10.33 9.90 1.00
N VAL A 229 10.03 10.44 2.17
CA VAL A 229 11.01 11.02 3.10
C VAL A 229 11.71 9.91 3.86
N ASN A 230 10.93 9.12 4.62
CA ASN A 230 11.49 8.18 5.58
C ASN A 230 11.98 6.89 4.92
N GLY A 231 11.42 6.54 3.76
CA GLY A 231 11.67 5.27 3.10
C GLY A 231 11.03 4.10 3.83
N TRP A 232 9.85 4.30 4.42
CA TRP A 232 9.08 3.25 5.07
C TRP A 232 8.02 2.68 4.14
N ASN A 233 7.67 1.42 4.34
CA ASN A 233 6.61 0.78 3.59
C ASN A 233 5.25 1.15 4.18
N VAL A 234 4.23 1.25 3.31
CA VAL A 234 2.81 1.18 3.70
C VAL A 234 2.35 -0.23 3.36
N VAL A 235 2.11 -1.05 4.39
CA VAL A 235 1.88 -2.49 4.23
C VAL A 235 0.45 -2.94 4.48
N PHE A 236 -0.39 -2.06 4.99
CA PHE A 236 -1.84 -2.26 5.12
C PHE A 236 -2.50 -0.92 5.40
N SER A 237 -3.76 -0.79 4.99
CA SER A 237 -4.61 0.33 5.38
C SER A 237 -6.07 -0.08 5.40
N CYS A 238 -6.84 0.52 6.30
CA CYS A 238 -8.27 0.29 6.41
C CYS A 238 -8.99 1.52 6.94
N VAL A 239 -10.32 1.52 6.89
CA VAL A 239 -11.18 2.59 7.40
C VAL A 239 -12.16 2.00 8.41
N THR A 240 -12.40 2.75 9.48
CA THR A 240 -13.51 2.49 10.42
C THR A 240 -14.30 3.77 10.60
N LYS A 241 -15.52 3.66 11.13
CA LYS A 241 -16.23 4.83 11.68
C LYS A 241 -15.63 5.19 13.04
N ASP A 242 -15.62 6.47 13.37
CA ASP A 242 -15.24 6.94 14.70
C ASP A 242 -16.21 6.41 15.75
N GLY A 243 -15.70 6.00 16.92
CA GLY A 243 -16.46 5.28 17.94
C GLY A 243 -16.75 3.79 17.64
N GLU A 244 -16.45 3.30 16.44
CA GLU A 244 -16.48 1.87 16.06
C GLU A 244 -15.06 1.32 15.83
N GLY A 245 -14.05 2.00 16.36
CA GLY A 245 -12.64 1.68 16.13
C GLY A 245 -12.15 0.46 16.94
N PHE A 246 -10.89 0.11 16.69
CA PHE A 246 -10.25 -1.05 17.32
C PHE A 246 -10.07 -0.93 18.83
N ALA A 247 -10.19 0.28 19.40
CA ALA A 247 -10.11 0.46 20.85
C ALA A 247 -11.46 0.18 21.52
N GLU A 248 -12.56 0.60 20.88
CA GLU A 248 -13.93 0.48 21.35
C GLU A 248 -14.52 -0.92 21.09
N CYS A 249 -14.00 -1.60 20.06
CA CYS A 249 -14.50 -2.88 19.57
C CYS A 249 -13.51 -4.04 19.74
N ARG A 250 -12.59 -3.96 20.72
CA ARG A 250 -11.65 -5.06 21.01
C ARG A 250 -12.38 -6.39 21.21
N GLY A 251 -11.84 -7.45 20.64
CA GLY A 251 -12.40 -8.80 20.70
C GLY A 251 -13.69 -9.04 19.90
N LYS A 252 -14.27 -8.02 19.26
CA LYS A 252 -15.48 -8.20 18.45
C LYS A 252 -15.15 -8.81 17.08
N GLU A 253 -16.11 -9.55 16.54
CA GLU A 253 -16.03 -10.05 15.17
C GLU A 253 -15.98 -8.88 14.19
N VAL A 254 -15.07 -8.95 13.21
CA VAL A 254 -14.91 -7.92 12.19
C VAL A 254 -15.81 -8.24 11.00
N ASP A 255 -16.65 -7.30 10.63
CA ASP A 255 -17.44 -7.32 9.40
C ASP A 255 -16.73 -6.49 8.33
N ARG A 256 -16.37 -7.13 7.21
CA ARG A 256 -15.70 -6.48 6.10
C ARG A 256 -16.72 -5.78 5.23
N LEU A 257 -16.57 -4.48 5.07
CA LEU A 257 -17.33 -3.71 4.09
C LEU A 257 -16.63 -3.79 2.73
N GLU A 258 -17.37 -4.19 1.70
CA GLU A 258 -16.88 -4.19 0.30
C GLU A 258 -16.95 -2.78 -0.31
N ASN A 259 -17.85 -1.91 0.17
CA ASN A 259 -18.01 -0.54 -0.30
C ASN A 259 -17.97 0.46 0.86
N LEU A 260 -17.29 1.59 0.68
CA LEU A 260 -17.11 2.61 1.72
C LEU A 260 -18.44 3.21 2.20
N TRP A 261 -19.39 3.43 1.29
CA TRP A 261 -20.70 4.00 1.59
C TRP A 261 -21.56 3.13 2.53
N ARG A 262 -21.22 1.86 2.74
CA ARG A 262 -21.97 1.01 3.68
C ARG A 262 -21.85 1.46 5.15
N PHE A 263 -20.88 2.31 5.51
CA PHE A 263 -20.81 2.90 6.85
C PHE A 263 -22.02 3.78 7.23
N VAL A 264 -22.76 4.27 6.24
CA VAL A 264 -23.96 5.10 6.46
C VAL A 264 -25.26 4.31 6.30
N ASP A 265 -25.17 3.00 6.03
CA ASP A 265 -26.33 2.12 6.12
C ASP A 265 -26.63 1.85 7.60
N ASN A 266 -27.88 2.10 7.98
CA ASN A 266 -28.40 1.82 9.33
C ASN A 266 -28.74 0.33 9.47
N VAL A 267 -27.78 -0.55 9.23
CA VAL A 267 -27.94 -1.97 9.51
C VAL A 267 -27.72 -2.17 11.01
N GLU A 268 -28.63 -2.87 11.67
CA GLU A 268 -28.42 -3.32 13.05
C GLU A 268 -27.29 -4.35 13.06
N ASP A 269 -26.07 -3.86 13.16
CA ASP A 269 -24.89 -4.71 13.25
C ASP A 269 -24.83 -5.26 14.67
N GLY A 270 -25.18 -6.55 14.82
CA GLY A 270 -25.30 -7.29 16.07
C GLY A 270 -24.01 -7.40 16.89
N GLY A 271 -23.36 -6.27 17.19
CA GLY A 271 -22.11 -6.16 17.91
C GLY A 271 -20.85 -6.38 17.08
N LYS A 272 -20.91 -6.36 15.73
CA LYS A 272 -19.73 -6.52 14.88
C LYS A 272 -19.01 -5.20 14.62
N MET A 273 -17.70 -5.26 14.42
CA MET A 273 -16.87 -4.11 14.04
C MET A 273 -16.79 -3.99 12.53
N ARG A 274 -17.33 -2.91 11.96
CA ARG A 274 -17.27 -2.68 10.52
C ARG A 274 -15.93 -2.09 10.11
N VAL A 275 -15.28 -2.70 9.12
CA VAL A 275 -13.99 -2.26 8.59
C VAL A 275 -14.01 -2.33 7.08
N PHE A 276 -13.65 -1.23 6.42
CA PHE A 276 -13.48 -1.16 4.97
C PHE A 276 -12.00 -1.31 4.62
N TYR A 277 -11.66 -2.30 3.77
CA TYR A 277 -10.30 -2.57 3.30
C TYR A 277 -10.26 -3.42 2.02
#